data_AF-A0A1F5X4P3-F1
#
_entry.id   AF-A0A1F5X4P3-F1
#
_cell.length_a   1.000
_cell.length_b   1.000
_cell.length_c   1.000
_cell.angle_alpha   90.00
_cell.angle_beta   90.00
_cell.angle_gamma   90.00
#
_symmetry.space_group_name_H-M   'P 1'
#
loop_
_entity.id
_entity.type
_entity.pdbx_description
1 polymer ?
#
loop_
_entity_poly.entity_id
_entity_poly.type
_entity_poly.pdbx_seq_one_letter_code
_entity_poly.pdbx_strand_id
1 'polypeptide(L)' 'MKFGETVKTKTVIRSQKTGTLLPKEGTFVRVTESLGRQLILVNFGSAGDEYIFPEEIVPAEIKAA' A
#
# COMPACT_ATOMS: atom_id res chain seq x y z
N MET A 1 -6.44 -1.71 9.03
CA MET A 1 -6.52 -2.32 7.69
C MET A 1 -6.90 -3.78 7.83
N LYS A 2 -7.84 -4.25 7.02
CA LYS A 2 -8.27 -5.65 6.92
C LYS A 2 -7.87 -6.23 5.56
N PHE A 3 -7.58 -7.53 5.51
CA PHE A 3 -7.33 -8.24 4.24
C PHE A 3 -8.43 -7.92 3.23
N GLY A 4 -8.05 -7.53 2.01
CA GLY A 4 -8.99 -7.19 0.94
C GLY A 4 -9.49 -5.74 0.95
N GLU A 5 -9.13 -4.93 1.95
CA GLU A 5 -9.52 -3.52 2.01
C GLU A 5 -8.78 -2.69 0.95
N THR A 6 -9.46 -1.73 0.33
CA THR A 6 -8.83 -0.77 -0.59
C THR A 6 -7.94 0.19 0.18
N VAL A 7 -6.71 0.36 -0.31
CA VAL A 7 -5.70 1.26 0.21
C VAL A 7 -5.40 2.32 -0.83
N LYS A 8 -5.32 3.58 -0.39
CA LYS A 8 -4.94 4.70 -1.25
C LYS A 8 -3.57 5.24 -0.87
N THR A 9 -2.72 5.52 -1.86
CA THR A 9 -1.39 6.08 -1.65
C THR A 9 -1.41 7.61 -1.64
N LYS A 10 -0.67 8.22 -0.72
CA LYS A 10 -0.54 9.69 -0.59
C LYS A 10 0.13 10.28 -1.83
N THR A 11 1.20 9.65 -2.31
CA THR A 11 2.02 10.09 -3.45
C THR A 11 1.94 9.09 -4.60
N VAL A 12 2.55 9.41 -5.74
CA VAL A 12 2.75 8.42 -6.81
C VAL A 12 3.97 7.59 -6.43
N ILE A 13 3.84 6.27 -6.43
CA ILE A 13 4.93 5.34 -6.10
C ILE A 13 5.39 4.69 -7.41
N ARG A 14 6.70 4.59 -7.60
CA ARG A 14 7.29 3.82 -8.70
C ARG A 14 7.66 2.44 -8.16
N SER A 15 7.22 1.38 -8.82
CA SER A 15 7.60 0.01 -8.44
C SER A 15 9.11 -0.14 -8.51
N GLN A 16 9.71 -0.71 -7.47
CA GLN A 16 11.14 -1.01 -7.45
C GLN A 16 11.48 -2.22 -8.34
N LYS A 17 10.50 -3.09 -8.62
CA LYS A 17 10.68 -4.30 -9.45
C LYS A 17 10.61 -4.00 -10.94
N THR A 18 9.61 -3.22 -11.36
CA THR A 18 9.31 -3.01 -12.79
C THR A 18 9.61 -1.60 -13.28
N GLY A 19 9.87 -0.66 -12.36
CA GLY A 19 10.03 0.76 -12.69
C GLY A 19 8.75 1.46 -13.14
N THR A 20 7.60 0.77 -13.18
CA THR A 20 6.31 1.34 -13.59
C THR A 20 5.69 2.16 -12.47
N LEU A 21 4.91 3.18 -12.82
CA LEU A 21 4.14 3.95 -11.85
C LEU A 21 2.95 3.11 -11.36
N LEU A 22 2.84 2.96 -10.06
CA LEU A 22 1.75 2.22 -9.45
C LEU A 22 0.45 3.04 -9.49
N PRO A 23 -0.70 2.38 -9.67
CA PRO A 23 -2.00 2.98 -9.43
C PRO A 23 -2.08 3.64 -8.04
N LYS A 24 -2.91 4.68 -7.94
CA LYS A 24 -3.15 5.41 -6.68
C LYS A 24 -3.87 4.56 -5.61
N GLU A 25 -4.48 3.47 -6.02
CA GLU A 25 -5.27 2.58 -5.17
C GLU A 25 -4.83 1.13 -5.40
N GLY A 26 -4.88 0.34 -4.35
CA GLY A 26 -4.60 -1.09 -4.40
C GLY A 26 -5.33 -1.82 -3.27
N THR A 27 -5.15 -3.13 -3.19
CA THR A 27 -5.80 -3.97 -2.19
C THR A 27 -4.81 -4.39 -1.12
N PHE A 28 -5.14 -4.12 0.14
CA PHE A 28 -4.34 -4.56 1.28
C PHE A 28 -4.28 -6.09 1.33
N VAL A 29 -3.07 -6.63 1.39
CA VAL A 29 -2.82 -8.05 1.55
C VAL A 29 -2.40 -8.34 2.99
N ARG A 30 -1.29 -7.76 3.46
CA ARG A 30 -0.79 -8.04 4.81
C ARG A 30 0.19 -6.99 5.30
N VAL A 31 0.46 -7.01 6.59
CA VAL A 31 1.59 -6.32 7.22
C VAL A 31 2.73 -7.32 7.44
N THR A 32 3.97 -6.88 7.27
CA THR A 32 5.18 -7.60 7.68
C THR A 32 6.15 -6.65 8.37
N GLU A 33 7.02 -7.20 9.21
CA GLU A 33 8.16 -6.46 9.76
C GLU A 33 9.45 -6.92 9.08
N SER A 34 10.32 -5.97 8.75
CA SER A 34 11.63 -6.22 8.16
C SER A 34 12.62 -5.17 8.67
N LEU A 35 13.74 -5.62 9.25
CA LEU A 35 14.80 -4.76 9.77
C LEU A 35 14.29 -3.65 10.71
N GLY A 36 13.32 -3.98 11.58
CA GLY A 36 12.72 -3.02 12.52
C GLY A 36 11.78 -2.00 11.87
N ARG A 37 11.40 -2.19 10.61
CA ARG A 37 10.41 -1.36 9.90
C ARG A 37 9.18 -2.19 9.55
N GLN A 38 8.03 -1.56 9.70
CA GLN A 38 6.77 -2.11 9.24
C GLN A 38 6.60 -1.85 7.74
N LEU A 39 6.23 -2.88 6.99
CA LEU A 39 5.91 -2.80 5.57
C LEU A 39 4.51 -3.37 5.32
N ILE A 40 3.83 -2.80 4.34
CA ILE A 40 2.47 -3.18 3.96
C ILE A 40 2.53 -3.73 2.55
N LEU A 41 2.11 -4.98 2.38
CA LEU A 41 1.96 -5.59 1.07
C LEU A 41 0.62 -5.17 0.48
N VAL A 42 0.68 -4.54 -0.69
CA VAL A 42 -0.49 -4.08 -1.46
C VAL A 42 -0.45 -4.69 -2.85
N ASN A 43 -1.58 -5.26 -3.28
CA ASN A 43 -1.78 -5.69 -4.65
C ASN A 43 -2.31 -4.52 -5.48
N PHE A 44 -1.58 -4.13 -6.52
CA PHE A 44 -1.95 -3.05 -7.45
C PHE A 44 -2.55 -3.58 -8.76
N GLY A 45 -3.23 -4.72 -8.72
CA GLY A 45 -3.80 -5.37 -9.89
C GLY A 45 -2.73 -5.80 -10.89
N SER A 46 -2.84 -5.33 -12.14
CA SER A 46 -1.90 -5.67 -13.21
C SER A 46 -0.47 -5.16 -12.99
N ALA A 47 -0.28 -4.16 -12.11
CA ALA A 47 1.05 -3.69 -11.74
C ALA A 47 1.76 -4.63 -10.74
N GLY A 48 1.03 -5.59 -10.15
CA GLY A 48 1.54 -6.60 -9.23
C GLY A 48 1.56 -6.16 -7.77
N ASP A 49 2.26 -6.96 -6.95
CA ASP A 49 2.36 -6.75 -5.51
C ASP A 49 3.61 -5.94 -5.14
N GLU A 50 3.43 -4.91 -4.31
CA GLU A 50 4.52 -4.07 -3.81
C GLU A 50 4.43 -3.88 -2.29
N TYR A 51 5.60 -3.83 -1.65
CA TYR A 51 5.70 -3.41 -0.25
C TYR A 51 5.84 -1.89 -0.21
N ILE A 52 4.94 -1.25 0.54
CA ILE A 52 4.95 0.19 0.77
C ILE A 52 5.04 0.48 2.27
N PHE A 53 5.46 1.68 2.62
CA PHE A 53 5.53 2.11 4.02
C PHE A 53 4.16 2.61 4.53
N PRO A 54 3.83 2.44 5.82
CA PRO A 54 2.60 2.96 6.41
C PRO A 54 2.38 4.45 6.18
N GLU A 55 3.44 5.26 6.21
CA GLU A 55 3.39 6.70 5.95
C GLU A 55 3.03 7.06 4.51
N GLU A 56 3.14 6.13 3.56
CA GLU A 56 2.76 6.32 2.16
C GLU A 56 1.26 6.10 1.91
N ILE A 57 0.52 5.60 2.91
CA ILE A 57 -0.92 5.34 2.83
C ILE A 57 -1.72 6.50 3.38
N VAL A 58 -2.76 6.93 2.66
CA VAL A 58 -3.74 7.89 3.18
C VAL A 58 -4.42 7.25 4.40
N PRO A 59 -4.32 7.85 5.60
CA PRO A 59 -5.04 7.33 6.76
C PRO A 59 -6.52 7.28 6.42
N ALA A 60 -7.17 6.14 6.70
CA ALA A 60 -8.62 6.07 6.57
C ALA A 60 -9.21 7.21 7.41
N GLU A 61 -9.97 8.11 6.79
CA GLU A 61 -10.71 9.13 7.53
C GLU A 61 -11.59 8.40 8.54
N ILE A 62 -11.22 8.51 9.82
CA ILE A 62 -12.13 8.13 10.90
C ILE A 62 -13.24 9.17 10.85
N LYS A 63 -14.32 8.88 10.11
CA LYS A 63 -15.58 9.58 10.30
C LYS A 63 -16.04 9.23 11.71
N ALA A 64 -15.77 10.14 12.65
CA ALA A 64 -16.43 10.14 13.94
C ALA A 64 -17.94 10.17 13.67
N ALA A 65 -18.62 9.13 14.12
CA ALA A 65 -20.08 9.03 14.11
C ALA A 65 -20.69 10.07 15.05
#